data_AF-A0A0V8HPE2-F1
#
_entry.id   AF-A0A0V8HPE2-F1
#
_cell.length_a   1.000
_cell.length_b   1.000
_cell.length_c   1.000
_cell.angle_alpha   90.00
_cell.angle_beta   90.00
_cell.angle_gamma   90.00
#
_symmetry.space_group_name_H-M   'P 1'
#
loop_
_entity.id
_entity.type
_entity.pdbx_description
1 polymer ?
#
loop_
_entity_poly.entity_id
_entity_poly.type
_entity_poly.pdbx_seq_one_letter_code
_entity_poly.pdbx_strand_id
1 'polypeptide(L)'
;MQKIETVQQFEQLAETNPRFFFMKHSLTCPISSNAFTDYQAFLNNNREEDGYYLAVQEARELSNHISEKYGIKHESPQAFLFIDGKPGWNASHWNITEKELSKL
;
A
#
# COMPACT_ATOMS: atom_id res chain seq x y z
N MET A 1 -8.59 1.18 7.88
CA MET A 1 -7.72 1.68 6.80
C MET A 1 -7.62 3.19 6.85
N GLN A 2 -6.42 3.75 6.79
CA GLN A 2 -6.16 5.20 6.86
C GLN A 2 -5.42 5.71 5.61
N LYS A 3 -5.79 6.91 5.13
CA LYS A 3 -5.12 7.59 4.02
C LYS A 3 -3.85 8.30 4.52
N ILE A 4 -2.77 8.19 3.76
CA ILE A 4 -1.49 8.84 3.97
C ILE A 4 -1.21 9.74 2.77
N GLU A 5 -0.84 10.99 3.04
CA GLU A 5 -0.77 12.04 2.03
C GLU A 5 0.65 12.60 1.88
N THR A 6 1.48 12.52 2.93
CA THR A 6 2.82 13.12 2.93
C THR A 6 3.92 12.10 3.21
N VAL A 7 5.13 12.43 2.74
CA VAL A 7 6.37 11.67 3.05
C VAL A 7 6.56 11.55 4.56
N GLN A 8 6.39 12.64 5.31
CA GLN A 8 6.57 12.64 6.76
C GLN A 8 5.64 11.66 7.48
N GLN A 9 4.36 11.61 7.10
CA GLN A 9 3.40 10.65 7.69
C GLN A 9 3.82 9.21 7.41
N PHE A 10 4.28 8.92 6.19
CA PHE A 10 4.75 7.58 5.83
C PHE A 10 6.04 7.20 6.55
N GLU A 11 6.99 8.11 6.70
CA GLU A 11 8.24 7.85 7.44
C GLU A 11 7.95 7.57 8.92
N GLN A 12 7.09 8.37 9.55
CA GLN A 12 6.66 8.12 10.92
C GLN A 12 5.94 6.77 11.05
N LEU A 13 5.09 6.42 10.08
CA LEU A 13 4.43 5.12 10.02
C LEU A 13 5.46 3.98 9.95
N ALA A 14 6.44 4.08 9.04
CA ALA A 14 7.49 3.09 8.83
C ALA A 14 8.44 2.94 10.04
N GLU A 15 8.62 4.00 10.83
CA GLU A 15 9.45 3.98 12.04
C GLU A 15 8.71 3.39 13.24
N THR A 16 7.42 3.68 13.39
CA THR A 16 6.65 3.36 14.61
C THR A 16 5.87 2.05 14.52
N ASN A 17 5.62 1.53 13.32
CA ASN A 17 4.81 0.33 13.11
C ASN A 17 5.71 -0.82 12.62
N PRO A 18 5.87 -1.90 13.42
CA PRO A 18 6.74 -3.01 13.06
C PRO A 18 6.22 -3.79 11.86
N ARG A 19 4.90 -3.75 11.60
CA ARG A 19 4.26 -4.41 10.46
C ARG A 19 3.03 -3.63 10.02
N PHE A 20 2.88 -3.38 8.72
CA PHE A 20 1.65 -2.82 8.15
C PHE A 20 1.55 -3.06 6.64
N PHE A 21 0.33 -3.05 6.14
CA PHE A 21 0.03 -3.05 4.72
C PHE A 21 -0.09 -1.62 4.19
N PHE A 22 0.39 -1.39 2.97
CA PHE A 22 0.32 -0.09 2.31
C PHE A 22 -0.05 -0.22 0.84
N MET A 23 -1.01 0.57 0.36
CA MET A 23 -1.44 0.54 -1.04
C MET A 23 -1.27 1.90 -1.74
N LYS A 24 -0.67 1.89 -2.93
CA LYS A 24 -0.74 2.98 -3.91
C LYS A 24 -1.98 2.76 -4.77
N HIS A 25 -3.00 3.58 -4.55
CA HIS A 25 -4.27 3.51 -5.27
C HIS A 25 -4.39 4.69 -6.25
N SER A 26 -4.61 4.39 -7.53
CA SER A 26 -5.03 5.38 -8.53
C SER A 26 -6.56 5.53 -8.54
N LEU A 27 -7.02 6.78 -8.38
CA LEU A 27 -8.44 7.16 -8.36
C LEU A 27 -9.14 7.07 -9.72
N THR A 28 -8.36 7.07 -10.82
CA THR A 28 -8.87 7.17 -12.20
C THR A 28 -8.63 5.89 -13.01
N CYS A 29 -8.24 4.79 -12.37
CA CYS A 29 -7.91 3.53 -13.03
C CYS A 29 -8.84 2.41 -12.51
N PRO A 30 -9.70 1.81 -13.36
CA PRO A 30 -10.61 0.74 -12.94
C PRO A 30 -9.90 -0.48 -12.33
N ILE A 31 -8.72 -0.84 -12.86
CA ILE A 31 -7.90 -1.94 -12.30
C ILE A 31 -7.50 -1.62 -10.86
N SER A 32 -7.17 -0.35 -10.60
CA SER A 32 -6.82 0.12 -9.27
C SER A 32 -8.02 0.14 -8.32
N SER A 33 -9.22 0.46 -8.80
CA SER A 33 -10.44 0.37 -7.99
C SER A 33 -10.77 -1.06 -7.59
N ASN A 34 -10.59 -2.02 -8.50
CA ASN A 34 -10.78 -3.45 -8.18
C ASN A 34 -9.77 -3.93 -7.14
N ALA A 35 -8.47 -3.67 -7.36
CA ALA A 35 -7.42 -4.03 -6.41
C ALA A 35 -7.65 -3.38 -5.02
N PHE A 36 -8.17 -2.15 -4.98
CA PHE A 36 -8.46 -1.45 -3.73
C PHE A 36 -9.65 -2.06 -2.99
N THR A 37 -10.65 -2.54 -3.72
CA THR A 37 -11.79 -3.29 -3.15
C THR A 37 -11.30 -4.59 -2.51
N ASP A 38 -10.44 -5.34 -3.20
CA ASP A 38 -9.85 -6.57 -2.67
C ASP A 38 -8.97 -6.31 -1.44
N TYR A 39 -8.18 -5.24 -1.48
CA TYR A 39 -7.37 -4.79 -0.34
C TYR A 39 -8.23 -4.41 0.88
N GLN A 40 -9.35 -3.71 0.66
CA GLN A 40 -10.30 -3.38 1.72
C GLN A 40 -10.98 -4.64 2.29
N ALA A 41 -11.37 -5.59 1.43
CA ALA A 41 -11.96 -6.85 1.87
C ALA A 41 -11.00 -7.64 2.76
N PHE A 42 -9.74 -7.76 2.33
CA PHE A 42 -8.66 -8.36 3.12
C PHE A 42 -8.54 -7.74 4.52
N LEU A 43 -8.42 -6.41 4.62
CA LEU A 43 -8.30 -5.72 5.92
C LEU A 43 -9.56 -5.85 6.80
N ASN A 44 -10.74 -5.93 6.18
CA ASN A 44 -11.99 -6.12 6.93
C ASN A 44 -12.08 -7.53 7.55
N ASN A 45 -11.50 -8.52 6.87
CA ASN A 45 -11.49 -9.92 7.29
C ASN A 45 -10.30 -10.26 8.21
N ASN A 46 -9.25 -9.44 8.26
CA ASN A 46 -8.08 -9.59 9.13
C ASN A 46 -7.89 -8.30 9.94
N ARG A 47 -8.70 -8.12 11.00
CA ARG A 47 -8.79 -6.85 11.75
C ARG A 47 -7.58 -6.53 12.61
N GLU A 48 -6.71 -7.51 12.81
CA GLU A 48 -5.43 -7.39 13.48
C GLU A 48 -4.35 -6.76 12.60
N GLU A 49 -4.56 -6.69 11.28
CA GLU A 49 -3.62 -6.11 10.34
C GLU A 49 -3.88 -4.60 10.14
N ASP A 50 -2.83 -3.81 10.29
CA ASP A 50 -2.88 -2.38 10.03
C ASP A 50 -2.75 -2.09 8.54
N GLY A 51 -3.69 -1.30 8.01
CA GLY A 51 -3.77 -1.02 6.58
C GLY A 51 -3.83 0.46 6.25
N TYR A 52 -2.97 0.88 5.33
CA TYR A 52 -2.84 2.25 4.87
C TYR A 52 -2.87 2.35 3.35
N TYR A 53 -3.11 3.55 2.84
CA TYR A 53 -3.00 3.80 1.40
C TYR A 53 -2.67 5.26 1.09
N LEU A 54 -2.19 5.51 -0.13
CA LEU A 54 -2.16 6.83 -0.73
C LEU A 54 -3.02 6.85 -2.01
N ALA A 55 -3.56 8.01 -2.33
CA ALA A 55 -4.13 8.28 -3.64
C ALA A 55 -3.05 8.88 -4.55
N VAL A 56 -2.62 8.17 -5.59
CA VAL A 56 -1.44 8.53 -6.40
C VAL A 56 -1.57 9.92 -7.02
N GLN A 57 -2.76 10.29 -7.49
CA GLN A 57 -3.04 11.60 -8.08
C GLN A 57 -2.83 12.75 -7.09
N GLU A 58 -3.07 12.52 -5.81
CA GLU A 58 -3.08 13.52 -4.75
C GLU A 58 -1.76 13.54 -3.95
N ALA A 59 -1.03 12.43 -3.94
CA ALA A 59 0.19 12.23 -3.16
C ALA A 59 1.36 11.74 -4.03
N ARG A 60 1.59 12.41 -5.18
CA ARG A 60 2.64 12.04 -6.15
C ARG A 60 4.04 12.02 -5.52
N GLU A 61 4.35 13.00 -4.68
CA GLU A 61 5.63 13.09 -3.98
C GLU A 61 5.86 11.87 -3.10
N LEU A 62 4.89 11.52 -2.25
CA LEU A 62 4.95 10.31 -1.42
C LEU A 62 5.04 9.03 -2.26
N SER A 63 4.27 8.94 -3.34
CA SER A 63 4.29 7.78 -4.24
C SER A 63 5.66 7.56 -4.88
N ASN A 64 6.32 8.64 -5.31
CA ASN A 64 7.66 8.61 -5.89
C ASN A 64 8.70 8.29 -4.81
N HIS A 65 8.63 8.95 -3.66
CA HIS A 65 9.51 8.73 -2.51
C HIS A 65 9.57 7.25 -2.12
N ILE A 66 8.44 6.57 -1.98
CA ILE A 66 8.41 5.12 -1.67
C ILE A 66 9.14 4.31 -2.75
N SER A 67 8.99 4.68 -4.02
CA SER A 67 9.63 3.96 -5.14
C SER A 67 11.15 4.15 -5.11
N GLU A 68 11.59 5.39 -4.93
CA GLU A 68 13.00 5.78 -4.90
C GLU A 68 13.72 5.24 -3.66
N LYS A 69 13.14 5.43 -2.46
CA LYS A 69 13.73 5.01 -1.19
C LYS A 69 14.05 3.51 -1.15
N TYR A 70 13.15 2.69 -1.68
CA TYR A 70 13.28 1.23 -1.63
C TYR A 70 13.81 0.62 -2.94
N GLY A 71 14.10 1.44 -3.96
CA GLY A 71 14.53 0.94 -5.27
C GLY A 71 13.49 0.06 -5.97
N ILE A 72 12.20 0.23 -5.65
CA ILE A 72 11.10 -0.55 -6.22
C ILE A 72 10.45 0.30 -7.31
N LYS A 73 10.32 -0.25 -8.52
CA LYS A 73 9.65 0.42 -9.63
C LYS A 73 8.22 0.84 -9.21
N HIS A 74 7.88 2.09 -9.49
CA HIS A 74 6.53 2.60 -9.30
C HIS A 74 5.55 1.82 -10.18
N GLU A 75 4.49 1.30 -9.57
CA GLU A 75 3.32 0.75 -10.25
C GLU A 75 2.04 1.33 -9.62
N SER A 76 0.91 1.32 -10.35
CA SER A 76 -0.39 1.68 -9.80
C SER A 76 -1.53 0.91 -10.49
N PRO A 77 -2.29 0.07 -9.77
CA PRO A 77 -2.21 -0.15 -8.32
C PRO A 77 -0.97 -0.92 -7.90
N GLN A 78 -0.50 -0.69 -6.66
CA GLN A 78 0.62 -1.40 -6.06
C GLN A 78 0.39 -1.55 -4.55
N ALA A 79 0.50 -2.78 -4.02
CA ALA A 79 0.37 -3.07 -2.60
C ALA A 79 1.70 -3.55 -2.03
N PHE A 80 1.93 -3.27 -0.76
CA PHE A 80 3.15 -3.61 -0.03
C PHE A 80 2.77 -4.19 1.34
N LEU A 81 3.60 -5.09 1.83
CA LEU A 81 3.71 -5.41 3.26
C LEU A 81 5.05 -4.87 3.75
N PHE A 82 4.99 -3.94 4.69
CA PHE A 82 6.15 -3.41 5.38
C PHE A 82 6.41 -4.20 6.66
N ILE A 83 7.67 -4.53 6.92
CA ILE A 83 8.16 -5.18 8.14
C ILE A 83 9.42 -4.42 8.57
N ASP A 84 9.44 -3.93 9.81
CA ASP A 84 10.55 -3.15 10.39
C ASP A 84 11.04 -2.03 9.46
N GLY A 85 10.08 -1.25 8.95
CA GLY A 85 10.33 -0.11 8.07
C GLY A 85 10.80 -0.44 6.64
N LYS A 86 10.79 -1.72 6.24
CA LYS A 86 11.22 -2.17 4.90
C LYS A 86 10.13 -2.98 4.19
N PRO A 87 10.00 -2.89 2.86
CA PRO A 87 9.05 -3.71 2.12
C PRO A 87 9.50 -5.17 2.10
N GLY A 88 8.79 -6.05 2.82
CA GLY A 88 9.01 -7.50 2.82
C GLY A 88 8.33 -8.20 1.64
N TRP A 89 7.25 -7.61 1.11
CA TRP A 89 6.52 -8.09 -0.06
C TRP A 89 5.89 -6.92 -0.82
N ASN A 90 5.71 -7.08 -2.13
CA ASN A 90 4.88 -6.19 -2.94
C ASN A 90 4.27 -6.90 -4.15
N ALA A 91 3.10 -6.43 -4.60
CA ALA A 91 2.46 -6.84 -5.84
C ALA A 91 1.78 -5.64 -6.53
N SER A 92 1.44 -5.79 -7.81
CA SER A 92 0.78 -4.74 -8.59
C SER A 92 -0.34 -5.29 -9.49
N HIS A 93 -1.21 -4.40 -9.94
CA HIS A 93 -2.31 -4.72 -10.88
C HIS A 93 -3.17 -5.91 -10.42
N TRP A 94 -3.30 -6.92 -11.28
CA TRP A 94 -4.13 -8.12 -11.09
C TRP A 94 -3.62 -9.08 -10.03
N ASN A 95 -2.40 -8.87 -9.53
CA ASN A 95 -1.81 -9.71 -8.49
C ASN A 95 -2.18 -9.24 -7.07
N ILE A 96 -2.88 -8.11 -6.94
CA ILE A 96 -3.43 -7.64 -5.67
C ILE A 96 -4.84 -8.20 -5.56
N THR A 97 -4.97 -9.32 -4.87
CA THR A 97 -6.27 -9.93 -4.56
C THR A 97 -6.34 -10.26 -3.09
N GLU A 98 -7.55 -10.32 -2.51
CA GLU A 98 -7.75 -10.73 -1.12
C GLU A 98 -7.07 -12.08 -0.85
N LYS A 99 -7.22 -13.03 -1.77
CA LYS A 99 -6.62 -14.36 -1.65
C LYS A 99 -5.09 -14.32 -1.59
N GLU A 100 -4.43 -13.46 -2.37
CA GLU A 100 -2.97 -13.35 -2.32
C GLU A 100 -2.50 -12.64 -1.05
N LEU A 101 -3.25 -11.63 -0.59
CA LEU A 101 -2.93 -10.89 0.64
C LEU A 101 -3.09 -11.76 1.90
N SER A 102 -4.14 -12.58 1.97
CA SER A 102 -4.40 -13.49 3.10
C SER A 102 -3.37 -14.62 3.28
N LYS A 103 -2.34 -14.70 2.43
CA LYS A 103 -1.23 -15.67 2.56
C LYS A 103 0.00 -15.08 3.27
N LEU A 104 -0.01 -13.78 3.57
CA LEU A 104 1.13 -13.00 4.07
C LEU A 104 1.18 -12.88 5.59
#